data_AF-A0A2G9QK10-F1
#
_entry.id   AF-A0A2G9QK10-F1
#
_cell.length_a   1.000
_cell.length_b   1.000
_cell.length_c   1.000
_cell.angle_alpha   90.00
_cell.angle_beta   90.00
_cell.angle_gamma   90.00
#
_symmetry.space_group_name_H-M   'P 1'
#
loop_
_entity.id
_entity.type
_entity.pdbx_description
1 polymer ?
#
loop_
_entity_poly.entity_id
_entity_poly.type
_entity_poly.pdbx_seq_one_letter_code
_entity_poly.pdbx_strand_id
1 'polypeptide(L)'
;MELVPDTPNTSHALGYFQWKSVAYGSTGGERNSSLPCKMYKPHSLNETLRIPSIIYAFYGEDLANGYNIEAYNVSFGIADGDFYDKNSFLGWSALIGYGTPPRDSFSVLVICIMAVALGAPLVLLIVGTIVVLVMRRKTVTPSYEPVN
;
A
#
# COMPACT_ATOMS: atom_id res chain seq x y z
N MET A 1 -10.63 6.32 -4.16
CA MET A 1 -10.10 5.78 -2.89
C MET A 1 -8.64 5.50 -3.15
N GLU A 2 -7.77 6.39 -2.70
CA GLU A 2 -6.35 6.41 -3.01
C GLU A 2 -5.62 5.68 -1.88
N LEU A 3 -4.83 4.65 -2.20
CA LEU A 3 -3.98 4.03 -1.19
C LEU A 3 -2.73 4.90 -1.06
N VAL A 4 -2.88 5.99 -0.32
CA VAL A 4 -1.77 6.87 0.05
C VAL A 4 -0.97 6.14 1.13
N PRO A 5 0.33 5.84 0.91
CA PRO A 5 1.21 5.48 2.00
C PRO A 5 1.35 6.73 2.87
N ASP A 6 0.88 6.65 4.11
CA ASP A 6 1.08 7.71 5.09
C ASP A 6 2.58 7.88 5.29
N THR A 7 3.12 9.03 4.87
CA THR A 7 4.51 9.38 5.10
C THR A 7 4.53 10.48 6.15
N PRO A 8 4.86 10.18 7.42
CA PRO A 8 5.11 11.22 8.41
C PRO A 8 6.52 11.76 8.13
N ASN A 9 6.74 12.42 7.00
CA ASN A 9 7.96 13.17 6.80
C ASN A 9 7.74 14.33 5.83
N THR A 10 7.74 15.54 6.38
CA THR A 10 7.80 16.83 5.67
C THR A 10 9.16 17.09 5.02
N SER A 11 10.09 16.14 5.10
CA SER A 11 11.32 16.17 4.31
C SER A 11 10.97 16.16 2.83
N HIS A 12 11.43 17.18 2.11
CA HIS A 12 11.49 17.15 0.65
C HIS A 12 12.40 15.98 0.24
N ALA A 13 11.84 14.78 0.15
CA ALA A 13 12.55 13.61 -0.34
C ALA A 13 12.90 13.89 -1.80
N LEU A 14 14.18 14.22 -2.04
CA LEU A 14 14.67 14.54 -3.38
C LEU A 14 14.64 13.30 -4.29
N GLY A 15 14.71 12.10 -3.70
CA GLY A 15 14.60 10.81 -4.37
C GLY A 15 13.57 9.90 -3.74
N TYR A 16 13.08 8.93 -4.52
CA TYR A 16 12.18 7.89 -4.07
C TYR A 16 12.66 6.51 -4.51
N PHE A 17 12.33 5.50 -3.71
CA PHE A 17 12.47 4.09 -4.02
C PHE A 17 11.16 3.39 -3.63
N GLN A 18 10.44 2.83 -4.61
CA GLN A 18 9.10 2.27 -4.42
C GLN A 18 8.95 0.91 -5.09
N TRP A 19 8.23 0.00 -4.45
CA TRP A 19 7.95 -1.33 -4.98
C TRP A 19 6.63 -1.84 -4.40
N LYS A 20 6.10 -2.91 -4.99
CA LYS A 20 4.96 -3.65 -4.43
C LYS A 20 5.50 -4.80 -3.59
N SER A 21 4.82 -5.15 -2.50
CA SER A 21 5.19 -6.25 -1.60
C SER A 21 4.90 -7.63 -2.22
N VAL A 22 5.28 -7.81 -3.48
CA VAL A 22 5.06 -8.99 -4.30
C VAL A 22 6.26 -9.24 -5.21
N ALA A 23 6.63 -10.51 -5.36
CA ALA A 23 7.52 -10.99 -6.41
C ALA A 23 6.79 -12.05 -7.25
N TYR A 24 7.38 -12.46 -8.38
CA TYR A 24 6.75 -13.37 -9.33
C TYR A 24 7.65 -14.58 -9.63
N GLY A 25 7.06 -15.76 -9.67
CA GLY A 25 7.75 -17.01 -10.05
C GLY A 25 7.74 -17.35 -11.51
N SER A 26 7.13 -16.50 -12.33
CA SER A 26 7.07 -16.69 -13.76
C SER A 26 7.52 -15.43 -14.47
N THR A 27 8.08 -15.59 -15.67
CA THR A 27 8.48 -14.48 -16.54
C THR A 27 7.30 -13.61 -16.96
N GLY A 28 6.09 -14.19 -17.02
CA GLY A 28 4.86 -13.49 -17.39
C GLY A 28 4.27 -12.58 -16.30
N GLY A 29 4.81 -12.60 -15.07
CA GLY A 29 4.28 -11.78 -13.98
C GLY A 29 2.84 -12.14 -13.59
N GLU A 30 2.46 -13.40 -13.77
CA GLU A 30 1.09 -13.84 -13.56
C GLU A 30 0.71 -13.84 -12.07
N ARG A 31 -0.56 -13.50 -11.78
CA ARG A 31 -1.07 -13.42 -10.41
C ARG A 31 -1.03 -14.75 -9.66
N ASN A 32 -1.19 -15.87 -10.36
CA ASN A 32 -1.08 -17.23 -9.79
C ASN A 32 0.36 -17.54 -9.29
N SER A 33 1.35 -16.81 -9.78
CA SER A 33 2.76 -16.95 -9.48
C SER A 33 3.26 -15.86 -8.52
N SER A 34 2.35 -15.16 -7.84
CA SER A 34 2.71 -14.12 -6.89
C SER A 34 3.25 -14.71 -5.59
N LEU A 35 4.39 -14.20 -5.15
CA LEU A 35 5.03 -14.47 -3.87
C LEU A 35 4.95 -13.24 -2.97
N PRO A 36 4.72 -13.40 -1.66
CA PRO A 36 4.87 -12.28 -0.74
C PRO A 36 6.34 -11.85 -0.65
N CYS A 37 6.53 -10.56 -0.42
CA CYS A 37 7.82 -9.95 -0.19
C CYS A 37 7.81 -9.26 1.19
N LYS A 38 8.85 -9.49 2.00
CA LYS A 38 9.01 -8.88 3.31
C LYS A 38 10.28 -8.02 3.35
N MET A 39 10.09 -6.72 3.60
CA MET A 39 11.18 -5.80 3.86
C MET A 39 11.47 -5.77 5.36
N TYR A 40 12.75 -5.74 5.71
CA TYR A 40 13.19 -5.53 7.09
C TYR A 40 13.53 -4.06 7.32
N LYS A 41 13.55 -3.65 8.60
CA LYS A 41 13.90 -2.27 8.96
C LYS A 41 15.30 -1.93 8.42
N PRO A 42 15.49 -0.72 7.85
CA PRO A 42 16.81 -0.24 7.51
C PRO A 42 17.71 -0.21 8.75
N HIS A 43 18.99 -0.51 8.54
CA HIS A 43 20.02 -0.39 9.56
C HIS A 43 21.22 0.37 8.98
N SER A 44 21.85 1.19 9.81
CA SER A 44 23.05 1.94 9.44
C SER A 44 24.21 0.99 9.20
N LEU A 45 24.93 1.21 8.10
CA LEU A 45 26.22 0.58 7.88
C LEU A 45 27.29 1.44 8.54
N ASN A 46 27.74 1.00 9.71
CA ASN A 46 28.86 1.64 10.42
C ASN A 46 30.22 1.14 9.92
N GLU A 47 30.24 0.11 9.07
CA GLU A 47 31.47 -0.35 8.44
C GLU A 47 31.80 0.52 7.24
N THR A 48 33.06 0.93 7.12
CA THR A 48 33.58 1.50 5.89
C THR A 48 33.24 0.53 4.76
N LEU A 49 32.53 1.00 3.75
CA LEU A 49 32.19 0.22 2.56
C LEU A 49 33.52 -0.17 1.89
N ARG A 50 34.13 -1.27 2.33
CA ARG A 50 35.47 -1.74 1.93
C ARG A 50 35.53 -2.24 0.49
N ILE A 51 34.42 -2.12 -0.23
CA ILE A 51 34.27 -2.57 -1.60
C ILE A 51 34.47 -1.35 -2.50
N PRO A 52 35.43 -1.37 -3.45
CA PRO A 52 35.51 -0.34 -4.47
C PRO A 52 34.19 -0.35 -5.24
N SER A 53 33.40 0.71 -5.05
CA SER A 53 32.06 0.85 -5.60
C SER A 53 31.97 2.13 -6.41
N ILE A 54 31.03 2.17 -7.37
CA ILE A 54 30.71 3.38 -8.12
C ILE A 54 30.35 4.55 -7.19
N ILE A 55 29.78 4.23 -6.01
CA ILE A 55 29.41 5.18 -4.97
C ILE A 55 30.68 5.82 -4.38
N TYR A 56 31.68 5.01 -4.02
CA TYR A 56 32.96 5.53 -3.54
C TYR A 56 33.70 6.35 -4.62
N ALA A 57 33.62 5.96 -5.90
CA ALA A 57 34.22 6.75 -6.99
C ALA A 57 33.55 8.14 -7.16
N PHE A 58 32.26 8.26 -6.84
CA PHE A 58 31.51 9.51 -6.96
C PHE A 58 31.64 10.42 -5.72
N TYR A 59 31.59 9.83 -4.52
CA TYR A 59 31.59 10.56 -3.24
C TYR A 59 32.96 10.61 -2.54
N GLY A 60 33.93 9.82 -2.98
CA GLY A 60 35.28 9.79 -2.42
C GLY A 60 35.33 9.41 -0.94
N GLU A 61 36.33 9.94 -0.24
CA GLU A 61 36.56 9.72 1.20
C GLU A 61 35.46 10.32 2.09
N ASP A 62 34.69 11.30 1.58
CA ASP A 62 33.58 11.91 2.31
C ASP A 62 32.44 10.92 2.55
N LEU A 63 32.39 9.80 1.81
CA LEU A 63 31.40 8.74 1.99
C LEU A 63 31.40 8.16 3.41
N ALA A 64 32.57 8.06 4.06
CA ALA A 64 32.70 7.46 5.38
C ALA A 64 32.26 8.37 6.54
N ASN A 65 32.32 9.69 6.36
CA ASN A 65 32.14 10.67 7.44
C ASN A 65 31.02 11.69 7.17
N GLY A 66 30.63 11.90 5.91
CA GLY A 66 29.68 12.93 5.49
C GLY A 66 28.31 12.41 5.07
N TYR A 67 28.13 11.10 4.90
CA TYR A 67 26.90 10.49 4.41
C TYR A 67 26.41 9.35 5.29
N ASN A 68 25.09 9.27 5.49
CA ASN A 68 24.46 8.14 6.16
C ASN A 68 24.19 7.03 5.13
N ILE A 69 24.73 5.84 5.36
CA ILE A 69 24.52 4.67 4.51
C ILE A 69 23.62 3.70 5.26
N GLU A 70 22.46 3.42 4.69
CA GLU A 70 21.52 2.46 5.25
C GLU A 70 21.39 1.25 4.33
N ALA A 71 21.36 0.05 4.90
CA ALA A 71 20.94 -1.14 4.19
C ALA A 71 19.65 -1.69 4.76
N TYR A 72 18.89 -2.34 3.88
CA TYR A 72 17.74 -3.11 4.24
C TYR A 72 17.78 -4.42 3.46
N ASN A 73 17.29 -5.47 4.10
CA ASN A 73 17.13 -6.76 3.47
C ASN A 73 15.69 -6.90 2.99
N VAL A 74 15.53 -7.66 1.91
CA VAL A 74 14.23 -8.02 1.35
C VAL A 74 14.22 -9.53 1.16
N SER A 75 13.23 -10.21 1.74
CA SER A 75 13.02 -11.65 1.56
C SER A 75 11.77 -11.91 0.74
N PHE A 76 11.81 -13.01 -0.03
CA PHE A 76 10.77 -13.39 -0.96
C PHE A 76 10.28 -14.80 -0.63
N GLY A 77 8.98 -15.00 -0.61
CA GLY A 77 8.36 -16.30 -0.35
C GLY A 77 7.85 -16.50 1.08
N ILE A 78 7.51 -17.74 1.39
CA ILE A 78 6.98 -18.21 2.67
C ILE A 78 7.86 -19.35 3.20
N ALA A 79 7.84 -19.58 4.51
CA ALA A 79 8.77 -20.50 5.18
C ALA A 79 8.74 -21.94 4.61
N ASP A 80 7.55 -22.44 4.27
CA ASP A 80 7.35 -23.81 3.76
C ASP A 80 7.11 -23.84 2.23
N GLY A 81 7.57 -22.81 1.51
CA GLY A 81 7.26 -22.65 0.09
C GLY A 81 8.38 -23.13 -0.84
N ASP A 82 8.17 -24.24 -1.55
CA ASP A 82 9.08 -24.78 -2.59
C ASP A 82 9.04 -23.97 -3.91
N PHE A 83 8.67 -22.70 -3.83
CA PHE A 83 8.23 -21.95 -5.00
C PHE A 83 9.37 -21.55 -5.93
N TYR A 84 10.51 -21.13 -5.35
CA TYR A 84 11.71 -20.88 -6.15
C TYR A 84 12.29 -22.20 -6.68
N ASP A 85 12.34 -23.24 -5.86
CA ASP A 85 12.88 -24.55 -6.26
C ASP A 85 12.09 -25.16 -7.42
N LYS A 86 10.75 -24.97 -7.43
CA LYS A 86 9.88 -25.45 -8.51
C LYS A 86 10.05 -24.68 -9.82
N ASN A 87 10.20 -23.36 -9.76
CA ASN A 87 10.17 -22.50 -10.95
C ASN A 87 11.56 -22.06 -11.43
N SER A 88 12.58 -22.15 -10.57
CA SER A 88 13.93 -21.63 -10.77
C SER A 88 13.97 -20.18 -11.26
N PHE A 89 12.95 -19.39 -10.88
CA PHE A 89 12.76 -18.03 -11.34
C PHE A 89 12.19 -17.16 -10.22
N LEU A 90 12.72 -15.93 -10.12
CA LEU A 90 12.22 -14.89 -9.23
C LEU A 90 12.33 -13.54 -9.94
N GLY A 91 11.18 -12.93 -10.23
CA GLY A 91 11.06 -11.58 -10.73
C GLY A 91 10.60 -10.64 -9.63
N TRP A 92 11.39 -9.60 -9.35
CA TRP A 92 10.99 -8.49 -8.48
C TRP A 92 11.30 -7.17 -9.18
N SER A 93 10.46 -6.17 -8.97
CA SER A 93 10.59 -4.87 -9.64
C SER A 93 10.38 -3.74 -8.66
N ALA A 94 11.19 -2.70 -8.83
CA ALA A 94 11.15 -1.49 -8.06
C ALA A 94 11.36 -0.27 -8.97
N LEU A 95 10.86 0.88 -8.53
CA LEU A 95 11.02 2.18 -9.16
C LEU A 95 11.96 3.01 -8.31
N ILE A 96 13.00 3.55 -8.94
CA ILE A 96 13.92 4.51 -8.34
C ILE A 96 13.89 5.79 -9.17
N GLY A 97 13.87 6.95 -8.52
CA GLY A 97 13.83 8.23 -9.23
C GLY A 97 13.99 9.43 -8.32
N TYR A 98 13.95 10.61 -8.92
CA TYR A 98 14.03 11.90 -8.23
C TYR A 98 12.71 12.67 -8.36
N GLY A 99 12.36 13.46 -7.35
CA GLY A 99 11.14 14.24 -7.28
C GLY A 99 9.97 13.51 -6.62
N THR A 100 8.75 13.87 -7.01
CA THR A 100 7.53 13.28 -6.42
C THR A 100 7.30 11.86 -6.93
N PRO A 101 7.17 10.86 -6.04
CA PRO A 101 6.93 9.48 -6.45
C PRO A 101 5.61 9.32 -7.23
N PRO A 102 5.56 8.41 -8.22
CA PRO A 102 4.35 8.10 -8.95
C PRO A 102 3.29 7.51 -7.99
N ARG A 103 2.04 7.95 -8.17
CA ARG A 103 0.92 7.49 -7.35
C ARG A 103 0.18 6.35 -8.03
N ASP A 104 0.01 5.25 -7.31
CA ASP A 104 -0.85 4.15 -7.74
C ASP A 104 -2.32 4.57 -7.61
N SER A 105 -3.10 4.39 -8.69
CA SER A 105 -4.53 4.70 -8.73
C SER A 105 -5.33 3.53 -9.25
N PHE A 106 -6.55 3.36 -8.75
CA PHE A 106 -7.48 2.38 -9.31
C PHE A 106 -8.07 2.87 -10.63
N SER A 107 -8.39 1.93 -11.51
CA SER A 107 -9.14 2.21 -12.73
C SER A 107 -10.50 2.82 -12.39
N VAL A 108 -10.98 3.74 -13.24
CA VAL A 108 -12.30 4.35 -13.13
C VAL A 108 -13.40 3.30 -13.02
N LEU A 109 -13.29 2.20 -13.77
CA LEU A 109 -14.24 1.09 -13.70
C LEU A 109 -14.29 0.48 -12.29
N VAL A 110 -13.13 0.22 -11.68
CA VAL A 110 -13.06 -0.32 -10.32
C VAL A 110 -13.68 0.66 -9.33
N ILE A 111 -13.40 1.96 -9.50
CA ILE A 111 -14.01 3.01 -8.67
C ILE A 111 -15.53 3.00 -8.81
N CYS A 112 -16.07 2.86 -10.02
CA CYS A 112 -17.51 2.77 -10.26
C CYS A 112 -18.14 1.53 -9.60
N ILE A 113 -17.51 0.36 -9.73
CA ILE A 113 -17.99 -0.87 -9.09
C ILE A 113 -18.02 -0.68 -7.57
N MET A 114 -16.94 -0.15 -6.98
CA MET A 114 -16.88 0.12 -5.54
C MET A 114 -17.93 1.13 -5.10
N ALA A 115 -18.16 2.18 -5.89
CA ALA A 115 -19.18 3.18 -5.61
C ALA A 115 -20.59 2.61 -5.60
N VAL A 116 -20.93 1.72 -6.54
CA VAL A 116 -22.25 1.06 -6.57
C VAL A 116 -22.38 0.01 -5.47
N ALA A 117 -21.36 -0.85 -5.31
CA ALA A 117 -21.35 -1.94 -4.34
C ALA A 117 -21.48 -1.45 -2.90
N LEU A 118 -20.85 -0.32 -2.57
CA LEU A 118 -20.93 0.30 -1.24
C LEU A 118 -22.04 1.35 -1.12
N GLY A 119 -22.31 2.08 -2.21
CA GLY A 119 -23.29 3.16 -2.21
C GLY A 119 -24.74 2.67 -2.16
N ALA A 120 -25.09 1.62 -2.91
CA ALA A 120 -26.46 1.12 -2.92
C ALA A 120 -26.93 0.61 -1.54
N PRO A 121 -26.15 -0.21 -0.80
CA PRO A 121 -26.51 -0.59 0.57
C PRO A 121 -26.66 0.62 1.50
N LEU A 122 -25.77 1.62 1.39
CA LEU A 122 -25.83 2.82 2.23
C LEU A 122 -27.12 3.62 1.97
N VAL A 123 -27.48 3.82 0.70
CA VAL A 123 -28.72 4.52 0.33
C VAL A 123 -29.94 3.75 0.83
N LEU A 124 -29.98 2.43 0.67
CA LEU A 124 -31.07 1.60 1.17
C LEU A 124 -31.23 1.70 2.69
N LEU A 125 -30.11 1.70 3.44
CA LEU A 125 -30.15 1.89 4.88
C LEU A 125 -30.72 3.28 5.25
N ILE A 126 -30.26 4.34 4.60
CA ILE A 126 -30.74 5.70 4.89
C ILE A 126 -32.24 5.82 4.60
N VAL A 127 -32.67 5.39 3.41
CA VAL A 127 -34.09 5.44 3.01
C VAL A 127 -34.94 4.58 3.93
N GLY A 128 -34.53 3.35 4.21
CA GLY A 128 -35.21 2.46 5.14
C GLY A 128 -35.35 3.06 6.54
N THR A 129 -34.29 3.71 7.04
CA THR A 129 -34.30 4.38 8.35
C THR A 129 -35.29 5.54 8.38
N ILE A 130 -35.31 6.39 7.35
CA ILE A 130 -36.26 7.51 7.23
C ILE A 130 -37.70 6.98 7.17
N VAL A 131 -37.96 5.97 6.35
CA VAL A 131 -39.30 5.37 6.21
C VAL A 131 -39.80 4.82 7.54
N VAL A 132 -38.96 4.06 8.27
CA VAL A 132 -39.32 3.52 9.59
C VAL A 132 -39.61 4.64 10.58
N LEU A 133 -38.79 5.69 10.64
CA LEU A 133 -39.01 6.82 11.55
C LEU A 133 -40.33 7.55 11.26
N VAL A 134 -40.66 7.77 9.97
CA VAL A 134 -41.92 8.40 9.55
C VAL A 134 -43.11 7.52 9.89
N MET A 135 -43.03 6.21 9.62
CA MET A 135 -44.11 5.27 9.93
C MET A 135 -44.38 5.16 11.43
N ARG A 136 -43.33 5.13 12.27
CA ARG A 136 -43.48 5.13 13.74
C ARG A 136 -44.12 6.41 14.28
N ARG A 137 -43.82 7.57 13.69
CA ARG A 137 -44.48 8.83 14.07
C ARG A 137 -45.98 8.85 13.75
N LYS A 138 -46.40 8.23 12.64
CA LYS A 138 -47.82 8.14 12.27
C LYS A 138 -48.63 7.15 13.12
N THR A 139 -47.99 6.12 13.66
CA THR A 139 -48.64 5.14 14.54
C THR A 139 -48.67 5.59 16.01
N VAL A 140 -47.79 6.53 16.42
CA VAL A 140 -47.72 7.09 17.78
C VAL A 140 -48.30 8.52 17.80
N THR A 141 -49.45 8.73 17.19
CA THR A 141 -50.35 9.85 17.56
C THR A 141 -51.34 9.31 18.59
N PRO A 142 -51.18 9.63 19.89
CA PRO A 142 -52.13 9.22 20.90
C PRO A 142 -53.42 10.01 20.67
N SER A 143 -54.47 9.31 20.25
CA SER A 143 -55.84 9.83 20.29
C SER A 143 -56.22 9.97 21.77
N TYR A 144 -55.80 11.06 22.40
CA TYR A 144 -56.20 11.41 23.75
C TYR A 144 -57.40 12.35 23.63
N GLU A 145 -58.60 11.81 23.82
CA GLU A 145 -59.81 12.60 24.04
C GLU A 145 -59.83 12.98 25.53
N PRO A 146 -59.74 14.28 25.89
CA PRO A 146 -59.95 14.70 27.27
C PRO A 146 -61.44 14.54 27.61
N VAL A 147 -61.73 13.67 28.57
CA VAL A 147 -63.08 13.49 29.14
C VAL A 147 -63.44 14.75 29.92
N ASN A 148 -64.50 15.44 29.49
CA ASN A 148 -65.15 16.52 30.23
C ASN A 148 -66.65 16.24 30.29
#